data_AF-A0A1A5YI99-F1
#
_entry.id   AF-A0A1A5YI99-F1
#
_cell.length_a   1.000
_cell.length_b   1.000
_cell.length_c   1.000
_cell.angle_alpha   90.00
_cell.angle_beta   90.00
_cell.angle_gamma   90.00
#
_symmetry.space_group_name_H-M   'P 1'
#
loop_
_entity.id
_entity.type
_entity.pdbx_description
1 polymer ?
#
loop_
_entity_poly.entity_id
_entity_poly.type
_entity_poly.pdbx_seq_one_letter_code
_entity_poly.pdbx_strand_id
1 'polypeptide(L)'
;MKIITAFFLTLMVALLGIPSISNAAAIGDQLKSPENGWSRYDDTNSLFSYEGTWTSSGYGDSELYYNNSNHVATVEGSTVSFTFKGSKLRIIGSIRSDKSNAMNITIDGATDTFSAYAITGLTQVLLYEKTNMSSGYHQVTIEFVKSSSSVVNFVFDAIDIDTNGELSDPDFVEPEPTPTATPEPTLTPEQPTDSRAIFVVTLTTGLEKEYDLSMQEVNDFINWYEAKQEGTGKASYAINKHDNNKGPFKSRKEYILFDRILTFEVSEY
;
A
#
# COMPACT_ATOMS: atom_id res chain seq x y z
N MET A 1 -13.96 68.25 -38.09
CA MET A 1 -13.26 67.63 -36.94
C MET A 1 -13.88 66.25 -36.73
N LYS A 2 -13.20 65.18 -37.15
CA LYS A 2 -13.70 63.79 -37.05
C LYS A 2 -13.27 63.22 -35.70
N ILE A 3 -14.23 62.80 -34.87
CA ILE A 3 -13.95 62.10 -33.62
C ILE A 3 -14.02 60.60 -33.93
N ILE A 4 -12.86 59.93 -33.82
CA ILE A 4 -12.73 58.47 -33.91
C ILE A 4 -12.84 57.96 -32.47
N THR A 5 -13.94 57.30 -32.15
CA THR A 5 -14.11 56.61 -30.87
C THR A 5 -13.48 55.22 -30.99
N ALA A 6 -12.36 55.00 -30.32
CA ALA A 6 -11.70 53.70 -30.25
C ALA A 6 -12.41 52.79 -29.24
N PHE A 7 -12.83 51.62 -29.70
CA PHE A 7 -13.43 50.56 -28.88
C PHE A 7 -12.29 49.70 -28.30
N PHE A 8 -12.03 49.80 -26.99
CA PHE A 8 -11.07 48.93 -26.31
C PHE A 8 -11.79 47.62 -25.93
N LEU A 9 -11.47 46.54 -26.65
CA LEU A 9 -11.87 45.18 -26.28
C LEU A 9 -10.84 44.63 -25.28
N THR A 10 -11.18 44.60 -24.00
CA THR A 10 -10.39 43.92 -22.97
C THR A 10 -10.58 42.41 -23.11
N LEU A 11 -9.55 41.73 -23.60
CA LEU A 11 -9.46 40.27 -23.65
C LEU A 11 -9.26 39.74 -22.22
N MET A 12 -10.33 39.25 -21.61
CA MET A 12 -10.28 38.53 -20.34
C MET A 12 -9.73 37.12 -20.63
N VAL A 13 -8.42 36.93 -20.46
CA VAL A 13 -7.79 35.60 -20.49
C VAL A 13 -8.27 34.86 -19.25
N ALA A 14 -9.27 33.99 -19.41
CA ALA A 14 -9.58 32.98 -18.43
C ALA A 14 -8.35 32.06 -18.33
N LEU A 15 -7.57 32.20 -17.24
CA LEU A 15 -6.63 31.17 -16.84
C LEU A 15 -7.46 29.93 -16.54
N LEU A 16 -7.61 29.05 -17.53
CA LEU A 16 -7.94 27.66 -17.29
C LEU A 16 -6.83 27.14 -16.38
N GLY A 17 -7.17 26.91 -15.11
CA GLY A 17 -6.32 26.22 -14.17
C GLY A 17 -6.00 24.86 -14.77
N ILE A 18 -4.82 24.76 -15.37
CA ILE A 18 -4.23 23.47 -15.72
C ILE A 18 -4.16 22.72 -14.39
N PRO A 19 -4.82 21.57 -14.22
CA PRO A 19 -4.64 20.78 -13.02
C PRO A 19 -3.15 20.52 -12.91
N SER A 20 -2.52 21.08 -11.88
CA SER A 20 -1.15 20.74 -11.53
C SER A 20 -1.12 19.22 -11.41
N ILE A 21 -0.37 18.58 -12.30
CA ILE A 21 -0.02 17.18 -12.16
C ILE A 21 0.89 17.17 -10.94
N SER A 22 0.29 17.03 -9.75
CA SER A 22 1.04 16.87 -8.51
C SER A 22 1.86 15.62 -8.69
N ASN A 23 3.18 15.77 -8.81
CA ASN A 23 4.06 14.62 -8.70
C ASN A 23 3.82 13.99 -7.32
N ALA A 24 3.82 12.66 -7.25
CA ALA A 24 3.77 11.96 -5.98
C ALA A 24 5.00 12.35 -5.15
N ALA A 25 4.81 12.60 -3.86
CA ALA A 25 5.88 12.90 -2.91
C ALA A 25 6.89 11.74 -2.87
N ALA A 26 8.18 12.08 -2.84
CA ALA A 26 9.24 11.11 -2.62
C ALA A 26 9.56 10.96 -1.13
N ILE A 27 10.29 9.90 -0.78
CA ILE A 27 10.85 9.77 0.57
C ILE A 27 11.71 11.00 0.87
N GLY A 28 11.46 11.63 2.03
CA GLY A 28 12.13 12.86 2.47
C GLY A 28 11.36 14.14 2.14
N ASP A 29 10.31 14.09 1.30
CA ASP A 29 9.46 15.25 1.03
C ASP A 29 8.44 15.48 2.15
N GLN A 30 8.12 16.75 2.38
CA GLN A 30 7.03 17.14 3.28
C GLN A 30 5.68 16.82 2.62
N LEU A 31 4.88 16.00 3.29
CA LEU A 31 3.57 15.51 2.85
C LEU A 31 2.50 15.88 3.89
N LYS A 32 1.94 17.10 3.81
CA LYS A 32 0.98 17.64 4.79
C LYS A 32 -0.43 17.05 4.73
N SER A 33 -0.75 16.38 3.63
CA SER A 33 -2.04 15.71 3.43
C SER A 33 -1.82 14.42 2.65
N PRO A 34 -2.63 13.37 2.88
CA PRO A 34 -2.55 12.16 2.07
C PRO A 34 -2.81 12.48 0.59
N GLU A 35 -2.08 11.81 -0.30
CA GLU A 35 -2.28 11.94 -1.74
C GLU A 35 -3.50 11.13 -2.21
N ASN A 36 -3.93 11.33 -3.46
CA ASN A 36 -5.03 10.54 -4.00
C ASN A 36 -4.73 9.03 -3.94
N GLY A 37 -5.69 8.25 -3.44
CA GLY A 37 -5.51 6.82 -3.20
C GLY A 37 -4.94 6.47 -1.83
N TRP A 38 -4.73 7.45 -0.95
CA TRP A 38 -4.24 7.25 0.42
C TRP A 38 -5.23 7.79 1.46
N SER A 39 -5.27 7.16 2.64
CA SER A 39 -6.01 7.61 3.82
C SER A 39 -5.05 7.74 5.00
N ARG A 40 -5.08 8.89 5.69
CA ARG A 40 -4.17 9.20 6.80
C ARG A 40 -4.77 8.87 8.16
N TYR A 41 -4.01 8.15 8.98
CA TYR A 41 -4.31 7.89 10.38
C TYR A 41 -3.30 8.58 11.28
N ASP A 42 -3.83 9.33 12.23
CA ASP A 42 -3.10 10.17 13.19
C ASP A 42 -2.38 9.34 14.27
N ASP A 43 -1.24 9.81 14.77
CA ASP A 43 -0.49 9.17 15.86
C ASP A 43 -1.32 8.96 17.13
N THR A 44 -2.38 9.73 17.35
CA THR A 44 -3.28 9.56 18.50
C THR A 44 -4.33 8.47 18.31
N ASN A 45 -4.33 7.77 17.16
CA ASN A 45 -5.29 6.69 16.92
C ASN A 45 -5.13 5.58 17.98
N SER A 46 -6.24 5.19 18.62
CA SER A 46 -6.24 4.22 19.70
C SER A 46 -5.85 2.80 19.29
N LEU A 47 -5.75 2.52 17.99
CA LEU A 47 -5.29 1.23 17.46
C LEU A 47 -3.76 1.16 17.29
N PHE A 48 -3.04 2.24 17.63
CA PHE A 48 -1.59 2.23 17.76
C PHE A 48 -1.21 1.84 19.19
N SER A 49 -0.37 0.82 19.30
CA SER A 49 0.21 0.37 20.56
C SER A 49 1.62 0.91 20.71
N TYR A 50 1.89 1.60 21.82
CA TYR A 50 3.17 2.24 22.10
C TYR A 50 3.83 1.60 23.32
N GLU A 51 5.00 1.01 23.12
CA GLU A 51 5.78 0.37 24.18
C GLU A 51 7.13 1.06 24.39
N GLY A 52 7.55 1.20 25.65
CA GLY A 52 8.77 1.91 26.03
C GLY A 52 8.54 3.36 26.45
N THR A 53 9.29 4.31 25.87
CA THR A 53 9.37 5.71 26.37
C THR A 53 8.59 6.73 25.56
N TRP A 54 7.50 6.30 24.93
CA TRP A 54 6.67 7.19 24.15
C TRP A 54 5.99 8.24 25.03
N THR A 55 6.10 9.50 24.59
CA THR A 55 5.38 10.62 25.20
C THR A 55 4.49 11.26 24.14
N SER A 56 3.21 11.43 24.47
CA SER A 56 2.25 12.17 23.67
C SER A 56 2.36 13.66 23.99
N SER A 57 2.28 14.52 22.97
CA SER A 57 2.01 15.96 23.08
C SER A 57 2.68 16.64 24.30
N GLY A 58 4.01 16.74 24.29
CA GLY A 58 4.77 17.27 25.42
C GLY A 58 6.20 17.74 25.12
N TYR A 59 6.72 17.44 23.94
CA TYR A 59 7.86 18.15 23.38
C TYR A 59 7.30 19.24 22.46
N GLY A 60 7.78 20.48 22.61
CA GLY A 60 7.28 21.64 21.87
C GLY A 60 7.13 21.39 20.37
N ASP A 61 6.23 22.16 19.75
CA ASP A 61 5.93 22.16 18.31
C ASP A 61 4.89 21.13 17.82
N SER A 62 4.01 20.60 18.67
CA SER A 62 2.93 19.68 18.22
C SER A 62 2.06 20.30 17.12
N GLU A 63 1.85 21.61 17.13
CA GLU A 63 1.15 22.39 16.09
C GLU A 63 1.76 22.29 14.68
N LEU A 64 3.00 21.79 14.56
CA LEU A 64 3.68 21.58 13.27
C LEU A 64 3.40 20.19 12.66
N TYR A 65 2.70 19.32 13.37
CA TYR A 65 2.41 17.94 13.01
C TYR A 65 0.95 17.74 12.61
N TYR A 66 0.63 16.56 12.09
CA TYR A 66 -0.73 16.25 11.66
C TYR A 66 -1.69 16.30 12.87
N ASN A 67 -2.85 16.93 12.69
CA ASN A 67 -3.82 17.28 13.75
C ASN A 67 -3.25 17.86 15.06
N ASN A 68 -2.09 18.51 14.98
CA ASN A 68 -1.40 19.11 16.12
C ASN A 68 -0.95 18.10 17.19
N SER A 69 -0.68 16.84 16.82
CA SER A 69 -0.20 15.78 17.71
C SER A 69 1.05 15.09 17.17
N ASN A 70 1.80 14.48 18.09
CA ASN A 70 2.91 13.60 17.78
C ASN A 70 3.24 12.71 18.98
N HIS A 71 3.85 11.56 18.69
CA HIS A 71 4.44 10.67 19.68
C HIS A 71 5.96 10.63 19.53
N VAL A 72 6.66 10.77 20.64
CA VAL A 72 8.13 10.86 20.67
C VAL A 72 8.73 9.76 21.54
N ALA A 73 9.63 8.97 20.95
CA ALA A 73 10.46 7.98 21.64
C ALA A 73 11.88 8.51 21.89
N THR A 74 12.42 8.31 23.10
CA THR A 74 13.77 8.82 23.48
C THR A 74 14.75 7.74 23.91
N VAL A 75 14.28 6.51 24.12
CA VAL A 75 15.07 5.34 24.47
C VAL A 75 15.02 4.32 23.34
N GLU A 76 16.19 3.86 22.91
CA GLU A 76 16.35 2.79 21.93
C GLU A 76 15.57 1.54 22.35
N GLY A 77 14.95 0.86 21.38
CA GLY A 77 14.07 -0.28 21.63
C GLY A 77 12.62 0.09 21.98
N SER A 78 12.27 1.38 22.06
CA SER A 78 10.85 1.78 22.13
C SER A 78 10.16 1.47 20.80
N THR A 79 8.96 0.90 20.83
CA THR A 79 8.25 0.46 19.63
C THR A 79 6.87 1.07 19.49
N VAL A 80 6.43 1.32 18.26
CA VAL A 80 5.03 1.52 17.92
C VAL A 80 4.58 0.38 17.01
N SER A 81 3.46 -0.24 17.35
CA SER A 81 2.90 -1.38 16.65
C SER A 81 1.45 -1.14 16.26
N PHE A 82 1.08 -1.60 15.07
CA PHE A 82 -0.28 -1.49 14.55
C PHE A 82 -0.55 -2.54 13.49
N THR A 83 -1.84 -2.84 13.31
CA THR A 83 -2.32 -3.73 12.24
C THR A 83 -3.14 -2.91 11.27
N PHE A 84 -2.88 -3.05 9.97
CA PHE A 84 -3.69 -2.41 8.94
C PHE A 84 -4.12 -3.41 7.88
N LYS A 85 -5.27 -3.16 7.26
CA LYS A 85 -5.73 -3.87 6.08
C LYS A 85 -5.49 -3.02 4.85
N GLY A 86 -4.75 -3.53 3.88
CA GLY A 86 -4.39 -2.79 2.68
C GLY A 86 -3.41 -3.53 1.80
N SER A 87 -2.76 -2.77 0.92
CA SER A 87 -1.73 -3.19 -0.02
C SER A 87 -0.54 -2.22 -0.06
N LYS A 88 -0.61 -1.13 0.70
CA LYS A 88 0.44 -0.12 0.79
C LYS A 88 0.41 0.65 2.11
N LEU A 89 1.59 1.10 2.52
CA LEU A 89 1.85 1.79 3.78
C LEU A 89 2.85 2.92 3.56
N ARG A 90 2.60 4.06 4.19
CA ARG A 90 3.57 5.14 4.39
C ARG A 90 3.70 5.47 5.86
N ILE A 91 4.91 5.80 6.29
CA ILE A 91 5.19 6.33 7.63
C ILE A 91 5.51 7.81 7.52
N ILE A 92 4.83 8.62 8.33
CA ILE A 92 5.00 10.07 8.41
C ILE A 92 5.61 10.44 9.76
N GLY A 93 6.57 11.36 9.75
CA GLY A 93 7.23 11.84 10.96
C GLY A 93 8.03 13.11 10.74
N SER A 94 9.11 13.29 11.49
CA SER A 94 10.05 14.39 11.26
C SER A 94 11.42 13.89 10.81
N ILE A 95 12.11 14.75 10.05
CA ILE A 95 13.54 14.59 9.77
C ILE A 95 14.33 15.69 10.46
N ARG A 96 15.54 15.36 10.94
CA ARG A 96 16.53 16.32 11.47
C ARG A 96 17.89 15.65 11.67
N SER A 97 18.94 16.44 11.87
CA SER A 97 20.32 15.95 12.01
C SER A 97 20.58 15.18 13.31
N ASP A 98 19.64 15.22 14.26
CA ASP A 98 19.66 14.52 15.55
C ASP A 98 18.73 13.29 15.57
N LYS A 99 18.27 12.85 14.40
CA LYS A 99 17.43 11.66 14.20
C LYS A 99 18.25 10.51 13.63
N SER A 100 17.76 9.29 13.81
CA SER A 100 18.41 8.09 13.28
C SER A 100 18.33 8.04 11.76
N ASN A 101 19.38 7.55 11.12
CA ASN A 101 19.38 7.19 9.70
C ASN A 101 19.09 5.70 9.44
N ALA A 102 18.85 4.91 10.49
CA ALA A 102 18.68 3.47 10.42
C ALA A 102 17.62 2.99 11.43
N MET A 103 16.38 3.46 11.28
CA MET A 103 15.21 2.96 12.00
C MET A 103 14.82 1.58 11.49
N ASN A 104 14.31 0.71 12.36
CA ASN A 104 13.78 -0.60 11.94
C ASN A 104 12.26 -0.53 11.75
N ILE A 105 11.75 -1.14 10.68
CA ILE A 105 10.33 -1.41 10.48
C ILE A 105 10.16 -2.88 10.09
N THR A 106 9.36 -3.61 10.86
CA THR A 106 9.03 -5.02 10.61
C THR A 106 7.60 -5.10 10.15
N ILE A 107 7.36 -5.74 9.00
CA ILE A 107 6.04 -5.96 8.40
C ILE A 107 5.90 -7.46 8.15
N ASP A 108 4.92 -8.09 8.79
CA ASP A 108 4.67 -9.55 8.71
C ASP A 108 5.91 -10.41 8.99
N GLY A 109 6.74 -9.97 9.94
CA GLY A 109 7.98 -10.64 10.33
C GLY A 109 9.20 -10.32 9.44
N ALA A 110 9.02 -9.61 8.33
CA ALA A 110 10.14 -9.13 7.49
C ALA A 110 10.56 -7.71 7.88
N THR A 111 11.85 -7.51 8.17
CA THR A 111 12.39 -6.22 8.61
C THR A 111 13.08 -5.46 7.48
N ASP A 112 12.66 -4.21 7.29
CA ASP A 112 13.31 -3.19 6.46
C ASP A 112 13.90 -2.08 7.36
N THR A 113 14.67 -1.17 6.75
CA THR A 113 15.19 0.01 7.45
C THR A 113 14.83 1.31 6.72
N PHE A 114 14.71 2.40 7.47
CA PHE A 114 14.48 3.74 6.90
C PHE A 114 15.22 4.84 7.67
N SER A 115 15.35 6.00 7.05
CA SER A 115 16.04 7.16 7.62
C SER A 115 15.05 8.24 8.04
N ALA A 116 15.21 8.73 9.27
CA ALA A 116 14.65 10.00 9.73
C ALA A 116 15.72 11.11 9.76
N TYR A 117 16.93 10.85 9.27
CA TYR A 117 18.02 11.82 9.27
C TYR A 117 17.94 12.76 8.06
N ALA A 118 18.08 14.06 8.31
CA ALA A 118 18.40 15.06 7.30
C ALA A 118 19.05 16.30 7.94
N ILE A 119 19.87 17.04 7.18
CA ILE A 119 20.51 18.27 7.71
C ILE A 119 19.48 19.35 8.05
N THR A 120 18.50 19.56 7.16
CA THR A 120 17.43 20.55 7.37
C THR A 120 16.24 19.85 8.02
N GLY A 121 15.77 20.40 9.13
CA GLY A 121 14.64 19.84 9.86
C GLY A 121 13.31 20.12 9.17
N LEU A 122 12.46 19.10 9.03
CA LEU A 122 11.09 19.21 8.52
C LEU A 122 10.16 18.28 9.30
N THR A 123 8.90 18.68 9.47
CA THR A 123 7.81 17.88 10.05
C THR A 123 6.86 17.40 8.95
N GLN A 124 6.01 16.41 9.26
CA GLN A 124 5.08 15.79 8.31
C GLN A 124 5.79 15.29 7.05
N VAL A 125 6.90 14.58 7.23
CA VAL A 125 7.75 14.05 6.14
C VAL A 125 7.43 12.60 5.86
N LEU A 126 7.37 12.23 4.58
CA LEU A 126 7.31 10.83 4.16
C LEU A 126 8.64 10.12 4.45
N LEU A 127 8.69 9.30 5.50
CA LEU A 127 9.92 8.62 5.96
C LEU A 127 10.13 7.26 5.32
N TYR A 128 9.04 6.55 5.03
CA TYR A 128 9.06 5.21 4.48
C TYR A 128 7.81 4.99 3.63
N GLU A 129 7.95 4.21 2.57
CA GLU A 129 6.85 3.77 1.71
C GLU A 129 7.06 2.32 1.31
N LYS A 130 6.02 1.50 1.48
CA LYS A 130 5.91 0.16 0.89
C LYS A 130 4.63 0.09 0.09
N THR A 131 4.73 -0.34 -1.16
CA THR A 131 3.59 -0.52 -2.07
C THR A 131 3.61 -1.92 -2.66
N ASN A 132 2.52 -2.32 -3.33
CA ASN A 132 2.38 -3.62 -3.97
C ASN A 132 2.49 -4.80 -2.99
N MET A 133 2.08 -4.59 -1.73
CA MET A 133 1.91 -5.68 -0.77
C MET A 133 0.68 -6.52 -1.17
N SER A 134 0.62 -7.77 -0.72
CA SER A 134 -0.59 -8.58 -0.85
C SER A 134 -1.77 -7.84 -0.21
N SER A 135 -2.96 -7.87 -0.82
CA SER A 135 -4.12 -7.26 -0.17
C SER A 135 -4.52 -8.11 1.03
N GLY A 136 -4.36 -7.60 2.25
CA GLY A 136 -4.65 -8.36 3.45
C GLY A 136 -4.42 -7.54 4.72
N TYR A 137 -4.48 -8.22 5.86
CA TYR A 137 -4.02 -7.64 7.12
C TYR A 137 -2.51 -7.77 7.21
N HIS A 138 -1.86 -6.70 7.65
CA HIS A 138 -0.42 -6.62 7.86
C HIS A 138 -0.14 -6.13 9.26
N GLN A 139 0.75 -6.83 9.95
CA GLN A 139 1.22 -6.45 11.27
C GLN A 139 2.52 -5.68 11.12
N VAL A 140 2.55 -4.47 11.68
CA VAL A 140 3.68 -3.56 11.58
C VAL A 140 4.21 -3.23 12.97
N THR A 141 5.53 -3.28 13.12
CA THR A 141 6.24 -2.79 14.29
C THR A 141 7.40 -1.90 13.85
N ILE A 142 7.44 -0.67 14.34
CA ILE A 142 8.56 0.26 14.15
C ILE A 142 9.31 0.35 15.47
N GLU A 143 10.63 0.19 15.42
CA GLU A 143 11.51 0.25 16.59
C GLU A 143 12.46 1.44 16.47
N PHE A 144 12.55 2.25 17.54
CA PHE A 144 13.53 3.31 17.64
C PHE A 144 14.94 2.77 17.84
N VAL A 145 15.83 3.06 16.89
CA VAL A 145 17.23 2.66 16.90
C VAL A 145 18.13 3.88 17.07
N LYS A 146 19.10 3.82 18.00
CA LYS A 146 20.11 4.89 18.16
C LYS A 146 21.35 4.59 17.33
N SER A 147 21.31 4.98 16.06
CA SER A 147 22.44 4.79 15.12
C SER A 147 23.74 5.53 15.51
N SER A 148 23.68 6.51 16.40
CA SER A 148 24.85 7.15 17.01
C SER A 148 24.51 7.88 18.32
N SER A 149 25.52 8.37 19.05
CA SER A 149 25.33 9.16 20.27
C SER A 149 24.67 10.53 20.03
N SER A 150 24.64 11.02 18.78
CA SER A 150 23.96 12.27 18.42
C SER A 150 22.46 12.09 18.17
N VAL A 151 21.99 10.85 18.10
CA VAL A 151 20.56 10.54 17.92
C VAL A 151 19.84 10.67 19.25
N VAL A 152 18.88 11.58 19.32
CA VAL A 152 18.20 11.91 20.58
C VAL A 152 16.80 11.32 20.68
N ASN A 153 16.08 11.21 19.56
CA ASN A 153 14.71 10.71 19.55
C ASN A 153 14.26 10.22 18.16
N PHE A 154 13.08 9.62 18.14
CA PHE A 154 12.26 9.40 16.95
C PHE A 154 10.89 10.05 17.17
N VAL A 155 10.32 10.63 16.12
CA VAL A 155 8.99 11.25 16.15
C VAL A 155 8.12 10.56 15.11
N PHE A 156 7.05 9.94 15.59
CA PHE A 156 5.99 9.33 14.80
C PHE A 156 4.78 10.26 14.81
N ASP A 157 4.23 10.53 13.64
CA ASP A 157 3.21 11.56 13.40
C ASP A 157 1.94 10.97 12.79
N ALA A 158 2.09 10.15 11.76
CA ALA A 158 0.95 9.50 11.11
C ALA A 158 1.40 8.32 10.26
N ILE A 159 0.42 7.58 9.75
CA ILE A 159 0.60 6.68 8.62
C ILE A 159 -0.36 7.03 7.49
N ASP A 160 -0.01 6.66 6.26
CA ASP A 160 -1.00 6.53 5.19
C ASP A 160 -1.14 5.06 4.77
N ILE A 161 -2.36 4.63 4.55
CA ILE A 161 -2.69 3.32 3.94
C ILE A 161 -3.62 3.52 2.74
N ASP A 162 -4.05 2.45 2.07
CA ASP A 162 -5.04 2.53 1.01
C ASP A 162 -6.26 3.37 1.40
N THR A 163 -6.87 4.08 0.45
CA THR A 163 -8.10 4.85 0.72
C THR A 163 -9.22 4.01 1.35
N ASN A 164 -9.31 2.73 0.97
CA ASN A 164 -10.29 1.77 1.49
C ASN A 164 -9.69 0.84 2.56
N GLY A 165 -8.47 1.12 3.02
CA GLY A 165 -7.84 0.39 4.10
C GLY A 165 -8.43 0.78 5.45
N GLU A 166 -8.19 -0.05 6.45
CA GLU A 166 -8.65 0.17 7.82
C GLU A 166 -7.60 -0.30 8.82
N LEU A 167 -7.49 0.40 9.95
CA LEU A 167 -6.74 -0.10 11.10
C LEU A 167 -7.55 -1.19 11.80
N SER A 168 -6.84 -2.16 12.38
CA SER A 168 -7.41 -3.21 13.22
C SER A 168 -6.71 -3.23 14.57
N ASP A 169 -7.30 -3.94 15.52
CA ASP A 169 -6.69 -4.19 16.83
C ASP A 169 -5.29 -4.82 16.65
N PRO A 170 -4.25 -4.38 17.37
CA PRO A 170 -2.94 -5.01 17.33
C PRO A 170 -2.97 -6.49 17.76
N ASP A 171 -3.93 -6.91 18.60
CA ASP A 171 -4.15 -8.32 18.95
C ASP A 171 -5.02 -9.06 17.92
N PHE A 172 -5.35 -8.43 16.79
CA PHE A 172 -6.05 -9.07 15.69
C PHE A 172 -5.18 -10.15 15.05
N VAL A 173 -5.37 -11.38 15.52
CA VAL A 173 -5.05 -12.57 14.75
C VAL A 173 -6.12 -12.65 13.67
N GLU A 174 -5.74 -12.51 12.40
CA GLU A 174 -6.64 -12.90 11.31
C GLU A 174 -7.13 -14.31 11.68
N PRO A 175 -8.46 -14.55 11.78
CA PRO A 175 -8.92 -15.87 12.16
C PRO A 175 -8.25 -16.85 11.20
N GLU A 176 -7.41 -17.75 11.73
CA GLU A 176 -7.03 -18.94 10.98
C GLU A 176 -8.33 -19.44 10.36
N PRO A 177 -8.35 -19.75 9.05
CA PRO A 177 -9.56 -20.24 8.43
C PRO A 177 -10.06 -21.36 9.31
N THR A 178 -11.18 -21.13 10.01
CA THR A 178 -11.77 -22.16 10.87
C THR A 178 -11.85 -23.37 9.96
N PRO A 179 -11.24 -24.52 10.30
CA PRO A 179 -11.40 -25.71 9.49
C PRO A 179 -12.90 -25.91 9.42
N THR A 180 -13.48 -25.56 8.27
CA THR A 180 -14.87 -25.81 8.00
C THR A 180 -14.94 -27.31 8.13
N ALA A 181 -15.74 -27.80 9.09
CA ALA A 181 -15.81 -29.21 9.42
C ALA A 181 -15.76 -29.98 8.11
N THR A 182 -14.66 -30.73 7.91
CA THR A 182 -14.53 -31.63 6.79
C THR A 182 -15.83 -32.41 6.74
N PRO A 183 -16.65 -32.31 5.67
CA PRO A 183 -17.82 -33.16 5.58
C PRO A 183 -17.31 -34.59 5.77
N GLU A 184 -17.91 -35.29 6.72
CA GLU A 184 -17.71 -36.73 6.92
C GLU A 184 -17.64 -37.39 5.53
N PRO A 185 -16.64 -38.27 5.26
CA PRO A 185 -16.38 -38.77 3.92
C PRO A 185 -17.61 -39.50 3.42
N THR A 186 -18.46 -38.78 2.71
CA THR A 186 -19.56 -39.36 1.97
C THR A 186 -18.85 -39.93 0.75
N LEU A 187 -18.65 -41.25 0.78
CA LEU A 187 -18.09 -41.97 -0.34
C LEU A 187 -18.85 -41.54 -1.60
N THR A 188 -18.08 -40.98 -2.52
CA THR A 188 -18.44 -40.49 -3.85
C THR A 188 -18.95 -39.04 -3.94
N PRO A 189 -18.06 -38.05 -4.15
CA PRO A 189 -18.32 -37.00 -5.12
C PRO A 189 -18.07 -37.56 -6.53
N GLU A 190 -18.99 -37.34 -7.46
CA GLU A 190 -18.71 -37.50 -8.89
C GLU A 190 -17.47 -36.67 -9.23
N GLN A 191 -16.42 -37.35 -9.68
CA GLN A 191 -15.25 -36.73 -10.28
C GLN A 191 -15.67 -36.04 -11.59
N PRO A 192 -15.52 -34.72 -11.74
CA PRO A 192 -15.36 -34.12 -13.05
C PRO A 192 -13.96 -34.54 -13.54
N THR A 193 -13.92 -35.14 -14.71
CA THR A 193 -12.74 -35.64 -15.39
C THR A 193 -11.96 -34.49 -16.04
N ASP A 194 -11.54 -33.49 -15.26
CA ASP A 194 -10.72 -32.38 -15.77
C ASP A 194 -9.57 -32.07 -14.82
N SER A 195 -8.35 -32.28 -15.32
CA SER A 195 -7.10 -31.89 -14.66
C SER A 195 -7.14 -30.39 -14.30
N ARG A 196 -6.67 -30.06 -13.10
CA ARG A 196 -6.54 -28.68 -12.60
C ARG A 196 -5.07 -28.31 -12.44
N ALA A 197 -4.76 -27.03 -12.35
CA ALA A 197 -3.42 -26.54 -12.10
C ALA A 197 -3.42 -25.26 -11.26
N ILE A 198 -2.36 -25.09 -10.47
CA ILE A 198 -1.98 -23.79 -9.93
C ILE A 198 -1.30 -22.99 -11.03
N PHE A 199 -1.92 -21.86 -11.39
CA PHE A 199 -1.45 -20.94 -12.40
C PHE A 199 -0.98 -19.64 -11.72
N VAL A 200 0.32 -19.35 -11.83
CA VAL A 200 0.92 -18.14 -11.27
C VAL A 200 1.31 -17.21 -12.41
N VAL A 201 0.84 -15.96 -12.38
CA VAL A 201 1.27 -14.91 -13.31
C VAL A 201 2.08 -13.87 -12.54
N THR A 202 3.33 -13.68 -12.94
CA THR A 202 4.17 -12.59 -12.46
C THR A 202 4.04 -11.41 -13.42
N LEU A 203 3.63 -10.26 -12.92
CA LEU A 203 3.53 -9.04 -13.70
C LEU A 203 4.88 -8.35 -13.84
N THR A 204 4.99 -7.43 -14.80
CA THR A 204 6.17 -6.54 -15.01
C THR A 204 6.52 -5.70 -13.77
N THR A 205 5.58 -5.57 -12.82
CA THR A 205 5.82 -4.94 -11.53
C THR A 205 6.49 -5.87 -10.50
N GLY A 206 6.64 -7.17 -10.82
CA GLY A 206 7.01 -8.22 -9.88
C GLY A 206 5.85 -8.78 -9.06
N LEU A 207 4.63 -8.25 -9.20
CA LEU A 207 3.45 -8.77 -8.50
C LEU A 207 3.07 -10.14 -9.03
N GLU A 208 3.00 -11.13 -8.15
CA GLU A 208 2.49 -12.46 -8.47
C GLU A 208 1.00 -12.56 -8.18
N LYS A 209 0.29 -13.25 -9.07
CA LYS A 209 -1.12 -13.61 -8.91
C LYS A 209 -1.28 -15.10 -9.13
N GLU A 210 -1.82 -15.77 -8.13
CA GLU A 210 -2.07 -17.20 -8.14
C GLU A 210 -3.56 -17.49 -8.39
N TYR A 211 -3.82 -18.51 -9.21
CA TYR A 211 -5.15 -18.98 -9.56
C TYR A 211 -5.18 -20.51 -9.57
N ASP A 212 -6.23 -21.12 -9.03
CA ASP A 212 -6.52 -22.54 -9.24
C ASP A 212 -7.53 -22.68 -10.40
N LEU A 213 -7.03 -23.15 -11.55
CA LEU A 213 -7.75 -23.16 -12.82
C LEU A 213 -7.89 -24.58 -13.36
N SER A 214 -8.93 -24.81 -14.18
CA SER A 214 -8.96 -26.02 -15.01
C SER A 214 -7.87 -25.94 -16.10
N MET A 215 -7.37 -27.10 -16.55
CA MET A 215 -6.39 -27.12 -17.65
C MET A 215 -6.94 -26.53 -18.95
N GLN A 216 -8.25 -26.57 -19.17
CA GLN A 216 -8.88 -25.85 -20.28
C GLN A 216 -8.66 -24.33 -20.16
N GLU A 217 -8.87 -23.75 -18.98
CA GLU A 217 -8.68 -22.31 -18.76
C GLU A 217 -7.21 -21.89 -18.84
N VAL A 218 -6.29 -22.74 -18.38
CA VAL A 218 -4.84 -22.53 -18.55
C VAL A 218 -4.47 -22.54 -20.02
N ASN A 219 -4.94 -23.54 -20.78
CA ASN A 219 -4.69 -23.63 -22.22
C ASN A 219 -5.30 -22.45 -22.99
N ASP A 220 -6.49 -22.00 -22.60
CA ASP A 220 -7.12 -20.82 -23.21
C ASP A 220 -6.32 -19.54 -22.94
N PHE A 221 -5.74 -19.39 -21.74
CA PHE A 221 -4.83 -18.29 -21.42
C PHE A 221 -3.56 -18.34 -22.27
N ILE A 222 -2.90 -19.51 -22.35
CA ILE A 222 -1.67 -19.70 -23.14
C ILE A 222 -1.93 -19.40 -24.61
N ASN A 223 -3.02 -19.94 -25.18
CA ASN A 223 -3.41 -19.68 -26.56
C ASN A 223 -3.65 -18.20 -26.83
N TRP A 224 -4.29 -17.49 -25.90
CA TRP A 224 -4.46 -16.05 -26.00
C TRP A 224 -3.13 -15.30 -25.97
N TYR A 225 -2.22 -15.69 -25.07
CA TYR A 225 -0.90 -15.06 -24.92
C TYR A 225 -0.05 -15.23 -26.19
N GLU A 226 0.05 -16.45 -26.70
CA GLU A 226 0.80 -16.76 -27.94
C GLU A 226 0.20 -16.05 -29.16
N ALA A 227 -1.13 -16.07 -29.33
CA ALA A 227 -1.79 -15.34 -30.42
C ALA A 227 -1.49 -13.83 -30.36
N LYS A 228 -1.35 -13.28 -29.14
CA LYS A 228 -1.00 -11.87 -28.93
C LYS A 228 0.48 -11.57 -29.20
N GLN A 229 1.37 -12.49 -28.86
CA GLN A 229 2.79 -12.43 -29.25
C GLN A 229 2.96 -12.46 -30.78
N GLU A 230 2.12 -13.22 -31.50
CA GLU A 230 2.08 -13.24 -32.96
C GLU A 230 1.43 -12.00 -33.61
N GLY A 231 1.04 -11.00 -32.79
CA GLY A 231 0.50 -9.72 -33.24
C GLY A 231 -1.00 -9.73 -33.51
N THR A 232 -1.71 -10.79 -33.13
CA THR A 232 -3.16 -10.91 -33.30
C THR A 232 -3.88 -10.90 -31.93
N GLY A 233 -5.20 -11.08 -31.88
CA GLY A 233 -5.92 -11.22 -30.60
C GLY A 233 -6.07 -9.94 -29.75
N LYS A 234 -6.71 -10.11 -28.58
CA LYS A 234 -7.06 -9.02 -27.65
C LYS A 234 -5.87 -8.62 -26.78
N ALA A 235 -5.77 -7.36 -26.37
CA ALA A 235 -4.73 -6.87 -25.46
C ALA A 235 -4.91 -7.31 -23.99
N SER A 236 -6.04 -7.93 -23.65
CA SER A 236 -6.36 -8.36 -22.30
C SER A 236 -7.05 -9.73 -22.30
N TYR A 237 -6.79 -10.51 -21.26
CA TYR A 237 -7.49 -11.76 -20.96
C TYR A 237 -8.24 -11.68 -19.64
N ALA A 238 -9.44 -12.26 -19.58
CA ALA A 238 -10.25 -12.25 -18.37
C ALA A 238 -10.20 -13.63 -17.69
N ILE A 239 -9.51 -13.73 -16.57
CA ILE A 239 -9.48 -14.92 -15.72
C ILE A 239 -10.72 -14.91 -14.81
N ASN A 240 -11.47 -16.01 -14.75
CA ASN A 240 -12.59 -16.15 -13.83
C ASN A 240 -12.06 -16.49 -12.43
N LYS A 241 -12.55 -15.78 -11.39
CA LYS A 241 -12.17 -16.09 -10.00
C LYS A 241 -12.99 -17.22 -9.39
N HIS A 242 -13.93 -17.82 -10.14
CA HIS A 242 -14.75 -18.96 -9.72
C HIS A 242 -15.34 -18.76 -8.32
N ASP A 243 -15.15 -19.73 -7.44
CA ASP A 243 -15.66 -19.75 -6.07
C ASP A 243 -14.95 -18.75 -5.15
N ASN A 244 -13.82 -18.14 -5.58
CA ASN A 244 -13.17 -17.03 -4.86
C ASN A 244 -13.88 -15.67 -5.08
N ASN A 245 -15.17 -15.74 -5.38
CA ASN A 245 -16.04 -14.60 -5.51
C ASN A 245 -16.53 -14.14 -4.11
N LYS A 246 -15.63 -13.55 -3.33
CA LYS A 246 -15.96 -12.98 -2.02
C LYS A 246 -16.85 -11.73 -2.20
N GLY A 247 -18.11 -11.79 -1.74
CA GLY A 247 -19.09 -10.69 -1.78
C GLY A 247 -20.38 -11.04 -2.54
N PRO A 248 -21.39 -10.16 -2.59
CA PRO A 248 -22.71 -10.42 -3.20
C PRO A 248 -22.69 -10.37 -4.75
N PHE A 249 -21.58 -10.76 -5.37
CA PHE A 249 -21.40 -10.66 -6.81
C PHE A 249 -21.78 -11.98 -7.48
N LYS A 250 -22.35 -11.92 -8.69
CA LYS A 250 -22.71 -13.13 -9.47
C LYS A 250 -21.54 -13.72 -10.27
N SER A 251 -20.52 -12.92 -10.55
CA SER A 251 -19.29 -13.32 -11.24
C SER A 251 -18.23 -12.28 -10.97
N ARG A 252 -16.98 -12.74 -10.78
CA ARG A 252 -15.82 -11.86 -10.63
C ARG A 252 -14.73 -12.33 -11.59
N LYS A 253 -14.34 -11.44 -12.49
CA LYS A 253 -13.26 -11.66 -13.44
C LYS A 253 -12.12 -10.71 -13.16
N GLU A 254 -10.90 -11.17 -13.40
CA GLU A 254 -9.70 -10.37 -13.37
C GLU A 254 -9.13 -10.23 -14.76
N TYR A 255 -8.84 -9.00 -15.17
CA TYR A 255 -8.29 -8.72 -16.48
C TYR A 255 -6.78 -8.59 -16.41
N ILE A 256 -6.07 -9.51 -17.06
CA ILE A 256 -4.62 -9.46 -17.24
C ILE A 256 -4.32 -8.77 -18.55
N LEU A 257 -3.47 -7.74 -18.51
CA LEU A 257 -3.00 -7.03 -19.69
C LEU A 257 -1.74 -7.72 -20.22
N PHE A 258 -1.72 -7.96 -21.52
CA PHE A 258 -0.63 -8.66 -22.19
C PHE A 258 0.75 -8.00 -21.95
N ASP A 259 0.81 -6.68 -22.11
CA ASP A 259 2.03 -5.87 -21.94
C ASP A 259 2.49 -5.78 -20.48
N ARG A 260 1.73 -6.35 -19.55
CA ARG A 260 2.04 -6.38 -18.12
C ARG A 260 2.49 -7.74 -17.62
N ILE A 261 2.52 -8.78 -18.45
CA ILE A 261 3.01 -10.10 -18.04
C ILE A 261 4.53 -10.12 -18.16
N LEU A 262 5.22 -10.50 -17.08
CA LEU A 262 6.66 -10.76 -17.07
C LEU A 262 6.94 -12.25 -17.32
N THR A 263 6.29 -13.12 -16.56
CA THR A 263 6.35 -14.58 -16.70
C THR A 263 5.08 -15.22 -16.16
N PHE A 264 4.84 -16.49 -16.48
CA PHE A 264 3.82 -17.30 -15.82
C PHE A 264 4.32 -18.74 -15.61
N GLU A 265 3.80 -19.40 -14.58
CA GLU A 265 4.10 -20.77 -14.19
C GLU A 265 2.80 -21.59 -14.11
N VAL A 266 2.87 -22.86 -14.52
CA VAL A 266 1.77 -23.82 -14.45
C VAL A 266 2.25 -25.04 -13.65
N SER A 267 1.55 -25.36 -12.56
CA SER A 267 1.79 -26.53 -11.73
C SER A 267 0.55 -27.43 -11.70
N GLU A 268 0.58 -28.52 -12.48
CA GLU A 268 -0.52 -29.49 -12.61
C GLU A 268 -0.61 -30.46 -11.42
N TYR A 269 -1.83 -30.90 -11.07
CA TYR A 269 -2.12 -31.89 -10.03
C TYR A 269 -2.16 -33.34 -10.56
#